data_AF-A0A261FUV4-F1
#
_entry.id   AF-A0A261FUV4-F1
#
_cell.length_a   1.000
_cell.length_b   1.000
_cell.length_c   1.000
_cell.angle_alpha   90.00
_cell.angle_beta   90.00
_cell.angle_gamma   90.00
#
_symmetry.space_group_name_H-M   'P 1'
#
loop_
_entity.id
_entity.type
_entity.pdbx_description
1 polymer ?
#
loop_
_entity_poly.entity_id
_entity_poly.type
_entity_poly.pdbx_seq_one_letter_code
_entity_poly.pdbx_strand_id
1 'polypeptide(L)'
;MTRTPEERTRSKVAPMLLAQATAYLLLALAAMLSVAAGWTDGGESGVWARIPSLVAIAAVLLVFVACWPLRATFADRVASVVFGVMSVVFAVTPLVWTMGLLERSAKFAQCDAWALGAGGLLVLLVVFAFGRQMAREERSHLIRSLSHSVTSGTAAISVGGWAFLPTLLAAVPESTEAVVALVVIVVFALALAFASVYWLREVDPDPAARHPWVGVGMLPVMLMGVTVALATLVLTRL
;
A
#
# COMPACT_ATOMS: atom_id res chain seq x y z
N MET A 1 -25.63 24.93 -17.31
CA MET A 1 -25.38 25.11 -15.86
C MET A 1 -24.03 24.52 -15.51
N THR A 2 -23.04 25.37 -15.22
CA THR A 2 -21.71 24.96 -14.77
C THR A 2 -21.75 24.67 -13.27
N ARG A 3 -21.55 23.41 -12.86
CA ARG A 3 -21.47 23.02 -11.43
C ARG A 3 -20.36 23.80 -10.73
N THR A 4 -20.61 24.20 -9.48
CA THR A 4 -19.58 24.84 -8.65
C THR A 4 -18.45 23.83 -8.35
N PRO A 5 -17.24 24.29 -7.98
CA PRO A 5 -16.12 23.41 -7.65
C PRO A 5 -16.47 22.38 -6.56
N GLU A 6 -17.21 22.81 -5.53
CA GLU A 6 -17.66 21.96 -4.43
C GLU A 6 -18.66 20.88 -4.88
N GLU A 7 -19.61 21.23 -5.75
CA GLU A 7 -20.55 20.27 -6.35
C GLU A 7 -19.84 19.22 -7.22
N ARG A 8 -18.79 19.63 -7.94
CA ARG A 8 -17.95 18.72 -8.72
C ARG A 8 -17.26 17.71 -7.80
N THR A 9 -16.65 18.16 -6.71
CA THR A 9 -15.96 17.27 -5.77
C THR A 9 -16.91 16.34 -5.03
N ARG A 10 -18.07 16.85 -4.58
CA ARG A 10 -19.12 16.03 -3.93
C ARG A 10 -19.62 14.91 -4.83
N SER A 11 -19.76 15.17 -6.13
CA SER A 11 -20.16 14.15 -7.11
C SER A 11 -19.12 13.03 -7.32
N LYS A 12 -17.89 13.21 -6.85
CA LYS A 12 -16.79 12.24 -6.97
C LYS A 12 -16.55 11.40 -5.72
N VAL A 13 -17.22 11.71 -4.61
CA VAL A 13 -17.10 10.93 -3.36
C VAL A 13 -17.58 9.49 -3.55
N ALA A 14 -18.81 9.32 -4.06
CA ALA A 14 -19.38 7.99 -4.28
C ALA A 14 -18.55 7.10 -5.23
N PRO A 15 -18.13 7.57 -6.43
CA PRO A 15 -17.30 6.74 -7.30
C PRO A 15 -15.91 6.48 -6.73
N MET A 16 -15.31 7.41 -5.98
CA MET A 16 -14.05 7.16 -5.26
C MET A 16 -14.20 6.03 -4.25
N LEU A 17 -15.24 6.08 -3.40
CA LEU A 17 -15.50 5.02 -2.41
C LEU A 17 -15.79 3.68 -3.08
N LEU A 18 -16.45 3.68 -4.24
CA LEU A 18 -16.67 2.47 -5.03
C LEU A 18 -15.36 1.90 -5.59
N ALA A 19 -14.44 2.75 -6.08
CA ALA A 19 -13.12 2.30 -6.52
C ALA A 19 -12.31 1.71 -5.35
N GLN A 20 -12.36 2.35 -4.19
CA GLN A 20 -11.74 1.85 -2.95
C GLN A 20 -12.33 0.50 -2.51
N ALA A 21 -13.66 0.37 -2.48
CA ALA A 21 -14.33 -0.88 -2.14
C ALA A 21 -13.98 -1.99 -3.14
N THR A 22 -13.93 -1.68 -4.43
CA THR A 22 -13.54 -2.63 -5.49
C THR A 22 -12.10 -3.11 -5.30
N ALA A 23 -11.18 -2.23 -4.93
CA ALA A 23 -9.79 -2.60 -4.65
C ALA A 23 -9.66 -3.51 -3.42
N TYR A 24 -10.38 -3.21 -2.33
CA TYR A 24 -10.43 -4.11 -1.16
C TYR A 24 -11.02 -5.48 -1.50
N LEU A 25 -12.12 -5.50 -2.27
CA LEU A 25 -12.73 -6.76 -2.72
C LEU A 25 -11.75 -7.57 -3.58
N LEU A 26 -11.05 -6.93 -4.51
CA LEU A 26 -10.03 -7.58 -5.35
C LEU A 26 -8.93 -8.23 -4.49
N LEU A 27 -8.39 -7.49 -3.52
CA LEU A 27 -7.34 -7.98 -2.62
C LEU A 27 -7.85 -9.11 -1.71
N ALA A 28 -9.06 -8.96 -1.15
CA ALA A 28 -9.66 -9.97 -0.28
C ALA A 28 -9.97 -11.26 -1.05
N LEU A 29 -10.55 -11.17 -2.24
CA LEU A 29 -10.85 -12.33 -3.08
C LEU A 29 -9.57 -13.03 -3.55
N ALA A 30 -8.54 -12.27 -3.93
CA ALA A 30 -7.24 -12.82 -4.28
C ALA A 30 -6.60 -13.57 -3.11
N ALA A 31 -6.69 -13.02 -1.90
CA ALA A 31 -6.16 -13.67 -0.70
C ALA A 31 -6.97 -14.92 -0.33
N MET A 32 -8.30 -14.88 -0.40
CA MET A 32 -9.15 -16.05 -0.19
C MET A 32 -8.87 -17.16 -1.21
N LEU A 33 -8.60 -16.81 -2.48
CA LEU A 33 -8.20 -17.77 -3.50
C LEU A 33 -6.85 -18.42 -3.14
N SER A 34 -5.88 -17.63 -2.67
CA SER A 34 -4.61 -18.17 -2.17
C SER A 34 -4.82 -19.11 -0.97
N VAL A 35 -5.66 -18.76 0.00
CA VAL A 35 -5.98 -19.65 1.13
C VAL A 35 -6.64 -20.94 0.66
N ALA A 36 -7.67 -20.85 -0.19
CA ALA A 36 -8.40 -22.01 -0.70
C ALA A 36 -7.51 -22.98 -1.51
N ALA A 37 -6.48 -22.45 -2.17
CA ALA A 37 -5.50 -23.25 -2.90
C ALA A 37 -4.38 -23.83 -2.01
N GLY A 38 -4.41 -23.57 -0.69
CA GLY A 38 -3.36 -23.99 0.25
C GLY A 38 -2.06 -23.19 0.10
N TRP A 39 -2.12 -22.00 -0.49
CA TRP A 39 -0.99 -21.16 -0.86
C TRP A 39 -0.67 -20.12 0.21
N THR A 40 -0.41 -20.58 1.43
CA THR A 40 -0.03 -19.75 2.57
C THR A 40 1.45 -19.91 2.89
N ASP A 41 2.01 -18.96 3.66
CA ASP A 41 3.41 -19.07 4.11
C ASP A 41 3.61 -20.37 4.91
N GLY A 42 4.55 -21.21 4.46
CA GLY A 42 4.86 -22.51 5.08
C GLY A 42 4.69 -23.74 4.17
N GLY A 43 4.08 -23.60 2.99
CA GLY A 43 3.96 -24.69 2.00
C GLY A 43 5.12 -24.77 1.00
N GLU A 44 5.36 -25.95 0.42
CA GLU A 44 6.36 -26.23 -0.64
C GLU A 44 6.13 -25.45 -1.95
N SER A 45 5.04 -24.68 -2.05
CA SER A 45 4.51 -24.08 -3.27
C SER A 45 5.29 -22.88 -3.84
N GLY A 46 6.36 -22.44 -3.18
CA GLY A 46 7.23 -21.37 -3.68
C GLY A 46 6.51 -20.05 -4.01
N VAL A 47 7.09 -19.22 -4.88
CA VAL A 47 6.51 -17.92 -5.29
C VAL A 47 5.20 -18.10 -6.07
N TRP A 48 5.01 -19.24 -6.74
CA TRP A 48 3.84 -19.53 -7.57
C TRP A 48 2.52 -19.52 -6.79
N ALA A 49 2.59 -19.90 -5.52
CA ALA A 49 1.47 -19.85 -4.57
C ALA A 49 0.91 -18.42 -4.37
N ARG A 50 1.75 -17.40 -4.51
CA ARG A 50 1.40 -16.01 -4.20
C ARG A 50 0.87 -15.22 -5.40
N ILE A 51 0.73 -15.86 -6.57
CA ILE A 51 0.35 -15.20 -7.82
C ILE A 51 -0.96 -14.40 -7.73
N PRO A 52 -2.07 -14.94 -7.18
CA PRO A 52 -3.32 -14.18 -7.11
C PRO A 52 -3.17 -12.86 -6.36
N SER A 53 -2.59 -12.91 -5.17
CA SER A 53 -2.32 -11.74 -4.34
C SER A 53 -1.37 -10.77 -5.01
N LEU A 54 -0.30 -11.27 -5.65
CA LEU A 54 0.65 -10.44 -6.38
C LEU A 54 0.01 -9.71 -7.57
N VAL A 55 -0.88 -10.37 -8.31
CA VAL A 55 -1.63 -9.75 -9.40
C VAL A 55 -2.55 -8.65 -8.88
N ALA A 56 -3.27 -8.90 -7.77
CA ALA A 56 -4.12 -7.89 -7.14
C ALA A 56 -3.33 -6.68 -6.64
N ILE A 57 -2.19 -6.91 -5.96
CA ILE A 57 -1.29 -5.86 -5.48
C ILE A 57 -0.73 -5.03 -6.65
N ALA A 58 -0.28 -5.69 -7.71
CA ALA A 58 0.20 -5.03 -8.92
C ALA A 58 -0.91 -4.19 -9.57
N ALA A 59 -2.14 -4.70 -9.64
CA ALA A 59 -3.28 -3.97 -10.17
C ALA A 59 -3.57 -2.70 -9.36
N VAL A 60 -3.57 -2.76 -8.03
CA VAL A 60 -3.75 -1.60 -7.16
C VAL A 60 -2.65 -0.56 -7.38
N LEU A 61 -1.38 -0.99 -7.43
CA LEU A 61 -0.25 -0.10 -7.70
C LEU A 61 -0.37 0.56 -9.08
N LEU A 62 -0.72 -0.21 -10.12
CA LEU A 62 -0.91 0.30 -11.49
C LEU A 62 -2.06 1.30 -11.57
N VAL A 63 -3.18 1.03 -10.90
CA VAL A 63 -4.32 1.95 -10.84
C VAL A 63 -3.92 3.26 -10.17
N PHE A 64 -3.17 3.21 -9.06
CA PHE A 64 -2.65 4.41 -8.40
C PHE A 64 -1.72 5.20 -9.32
N VAL A 65 -0.83 4.52 -10.03
CA VAL A 65 0.12 5.16 -10.97
C VAL A 65 -0.60 5.82 -12.14
N ALA A 66 -1.60 5.14 -12.70
CA ALA A 66 -2.41 5.64 -13.81
C ALA A 66 -3.33 6.80 -13.40
N CYS A 67 -3.84 6.76 -12.17
CA CYS A 67 -4.77 7.74 -11.61
C CYS A 67 -4.10 8.69 -10.62
N TRP A 68 -2.86 9.07 -10.89
CA TRP A 68 -1.99 9.77 -9.96
C TRP A 68 -2.66 11.00 -9.29
N PRO A 69 -2.82 11.01 -7.95
CA PRO A 69 -3.61 12.05 -7.27
C PRO A 69 -2.82 13.29 -6.85
N LEU A 70 -1.49 13.19 -6.72
CA LEU A 70 -0.65 14.21 -6.07
C LEU A 70 0.19 14.99 -7.10
N ARG A 71 0.46 16.27 -6.83
CA ARG A 71 1.40 17.07 -7.65
C ARG A 71 2.82 16.58 -7.41
N ALA A 72 3.26 15.66 -8.26
CA ALA A 72 4.56 15.02 -8.20
C ALA A 72 5.28 15.14 -9.55
N THR A 73 6.59 15.36 -9.51
CA THR A 73 7.40 15.37 -10.73
C THR A 73 7.52 13.97 -11.32
N PHE A 74 7.94 13.86 -12.58
CA PHE A 74 8.18 12.55 -13.20
C PHE A 74 9.14 11.68 -12.38
N ALA A 75 10.22 12.27 -11.84
CA ALA A 75 11.16 11.57 -10.98
C ALA A 75 10.51 11.03 -9.69
N ASP A 76 9.63 11.81 -9.05
CA ASP A 76 8.89 11.36 -7.86
C ASP A 76 7.95 10.17 -8.19
N ARG A 77 7.35 10.18 -9.38
CA ARG A 77 6.48 9.09 -9.85
C ARG A 77 7.27 7.80 -10.06
N VAL A 78 8.39 7.89 -10.78
CA VAL A 78 9.28 6.75 -11.02
C VAL A 78 9.81 6.20 -9.70
N ALA A 79 10.27 7.07 -8.81
CA ALA A 79 10.77 6.66 -7.50
C ALA A 79 9.71 5.89 -6.71
N SER A 80 8.48 6.41 -6.63
CA SER A 80 7.39 5.73 -5.91
C SER A 80 7.10 4.34 -6.49
N VAL A 81 7.09 4.19 -7.82
CA VAL A 81 6.92 2.88 -8.47
C VAL A 81 8.04 1.93 -8.09
N VAL A 82 9.29 2.38 -8.18
CA VAL A 82 10.47 1.58 -7.81
C VAL A 82 10.39 1.15 -6.34
N PHE A 83 10.12 2.08 -5.43
CA PHE A 83 9.97 1.78 -4.00
C PHE A 83 8.82 0.80 -3.73
N GLY A 84 7.68 0.95 -4.41
CA GLY A 84 6.55 0.03 -4.28
C GLY A 84 6.87 -1.38 -4.78
N VAL A 85 7.49 -1.49 -5.96
CA VAL A 85 7.93 -2.79 -6.51
C VAL A 85 8.97 -3.44 -5.60
N MET A 86 9.96 -2.69 -5.12
CA MET A 86 10.96 -3.19 -4.18
C MET A 86 10.33 -3.66 -2.87
N SER A 87 9.31 -2.96 -2.36
CA SER A 87 8.56 -3.41 -1.18
C SER A 87 7.88 -4.75 -1.41
N VAL A 88 7.24 -4.95 -2.57
CA VAL A 88 6.65 -6.25 -2.93
C VAL A 88 7.73 -7.33 -3.02
N VAL A 89 8.90 -7.03 -3.60
CA VAL A 89 10.04 -7.97 -3.65
C VAL A 89 10.46 -8.39 -2.24
N PHE A 90 10.61 -7.45 -1.30
CA PHE A 90 10.90 -7.79 0.11
C PHE A 90 9.78 -8.62 0.75
N ALA A 91 8.53 -8.42 0.35
CA ALA A 91 7.40 -9.17 0.87
C ALA A 91 7.41 -10.64 0.43
N VAL A 92 7.89 -10.94 -0.78
CA VAL A 92 7.77 -12.29 -1.35
C VAL A 92 9.08 -13.05 -1.57
N THR A 93 10.24 -12.43 -1.40
CA THR A 93 11.53 -13.08 -1.64
C THR A 93 12.36 -13.19 -0.36
N PRO A 94 13.29 -14.17 -0.27
CA PRO A 94 14.19 -14.28 0.87
C PRO A 94 15.34 -13.24 0.85
N LEU A 95 15.20 -12.13 0.11
CA LEU A 95 16.28 -11.21 -0.24
C LEU A 95 17.06 -10.72 0.98
N VAL A 96 16.35 -10.36 2.04
CA VAL A 96 16.94 -9.87 3.30
C VAL A 96 17.89 -10.89 3.92
N TRP A 97 17.53 -12.17 3.90
CA TRP A 97 18.39 -13.26 4.37
C TRP A 97 19.55 -13.51 3.43
N THR A 98 19.31 -13.49 2.11
CA THR A 98 20.38 -13.70 1.13
C THR A 98 21.44 -12.60 1.17
N MET A 99 21.06 -11.40 1.57
CA MET A 99 21.95 -10.26 1.76
C MET A 99 22.61 -10.23 3.15
N GLY A 100 22.28 -11.17 4.05
CA GLY A 100 22.81 -11.21 5.42
C GLY A 100 22.31 -10.06 6.30
N LEU A 101 21.22 -9.38 5.93
CA LEU A 101 20.65 -8.26 6.69
C LEU A 101 19.83 -8.75 7.90
N LEU A 102 19.40 -10.00 7.89
CA LEU A 102 18.68 -10.66 8.96
C LEU A 102 19.04 -12.14 8.96
N GLU A 103 19.14 -12.76 10.14
CA GLU A 103 19.48 -14.18 10.26
C GLU A 103 18.25 -15.06 10.03
N ARG A 104 18.39 -16.14 9.25
CA ARG A 104 17.26 -17.03 8.97
C ARG A 104 17.05 -17.93 10.17
N SER A 105 15.97 -17.69 10.91
CA SER A 105 15.61 -18.51 12.06
C SER A 105 14.11 -18.76 12.10
N ALA A 106 13.69 -19.80 12.83
CA ALA A 106 12.27 -20.05 13.10
C ALA A 106 11.58 -18.87 13.83
N LYS A 107 12.36 -17.95 14.42
CA LYS A 107 11.85 -16.75 15.07
C LYS A 107 11.54 -15.63 14.09
N PHE A 108 11.95 -15.69 12.82
CA PHE A 108 11.71 -14.58 11.89
C PHE A 108 10.90 -15.06 10.69
N ALA A 109 9.66 -14.57 10.60
CA ALA A 109 8.75 -14.80 9.50
C ALA A 109 9.09 -13.90 8.30
N GLN A 110 8.54 -14.21 7.13
CA GLN A 110 8.67 -13.38 5.92
C GLN A 110 8.22 -11.93 6.16
N CYS A 111 7.24 -11.73 7.05
CA CYS A 111 6.76 -10.41 7.40
C CYS A 111 7.80 -9.56 8.17
N ASP A 112 8.70 -10.18 8.95
CA ASP A 112 9.80 -9.46 9.63
C ASP A 112 10.82 -8.93 8.61
N ALA A 113 11.16 -9.76 7.62
CA ALA A 113 12.05 -9.36 6.53
C ALA A 113 11.44 -8.21 5.71
N TRP A 114 10.13 -8.27 5.42
CA TRP A 114 9.45 -7.15 4.79
C TRP A 114 9.46 -5.89 5.65
N ALA A 115 9.20 -5.99 6.96
CA ALA A 115 9.22 -4.83 7.84
C ALA A 115 10.59 -4.15 7.86
N LEU A 116 11.68 -4.92 7.90
CA LEU A 116 13.04 -4.39 7.80
C LEU A 116 13.30 -3.73 6.43
N GLY A 117 12.92 -4.40 5.34
CA GLY A 117 13.05 -3.89 3.98
C GLY A 117 12.24 -2.61 3.75
N ALA A 118 10.97 -2.60 4.15
CA ALA A 118 10.08 -1.45 4.07
C ALA A 118 10.59 -0.27 4.92
N GLY A 119 11.10 -0.54 6.14
CA GLY A 119 11.76 0.47 6.97
C GLY A 119 12.96 1.10 6.28
N GLY A 120 13.84 0.29 5.69
CA GLY A 120 14.98 0.77 4.90
C GLY A 120 14.54 1.58 3.67
N LEU A 121 13.52 1.12 2.94
CA LEU A 121 12.95 1.84 1.81
C LEU A 121 12.35 3.19 2.21
N LEU A 122 11.70 3.29 3.38
CA LEU A 122 11.18 4.55 3.90
C LEU A 122 12.31 5.54 4.22
N VAL A 123 13.41 5.07 4.82
CA VAL A 123 14.60 5.91 5.04
C VAL A 123 15.17 6.40 3.71
N LEU A 124 15.33 5.50 2.73
CA LEU A 124 15.82 5.84 1.39
C LEU A 124 14.88 6.81 0.66
N LEU A 125 13.57 6.63 0.79
CA LEU A 125 12.56 7.53 0.23
C LEU A 125 12.70 8.94 0.82
N VAL A 126 12.88 9.05 2.13
CA VAL A 126 13.09 10.34 2.80
C VAL A 126 14.38 10.99 2.30
N VAL A 127 15.51 10.26 2.29
CA VAL A 127 16.79 10.76 1.78
C VAL A 127 16.68 11.21 0.33
N PHE A 128 16.04 10.41 -0.53
CA PHE A 128 15.80 10.75 -1.93
C PHE A 128 14.94 12.01 -2.07
N ALA A 129 13.82 12.09 -1.35
CA ALA A 129 12.91 13.22 -1.38
C ALA A 129 13.61 14.51 -0.96
N PHE A 130 14.37 14.48 0.15
CA PHE A 130 15.15 15.63 0.60
C PHE A 130 16.29 15.99 -0.36
N GLY A 131 17.09 15.01 -0.78
CA GLY A 131 18.22 15.23 -1.69
C GLY A 131 17.78 15.88 -3.00
N ARG A 132 16.66 15.42 -3.57
CA ARG A 132 16.08 16.03 -4.78
C ARG A 132 15.62 17.47 -4.55
N GLN A 133 15.11 17.80 -3.36
CA GLN A 133 14.75 19.18 -3.07
C GLN A 133 15.96 20.08 -2.86
N MET A 134 17.02 19.55 -2.26
CA MET A 134 18.27 20.28 -2.03
C MET A 134 19.04 20.54 -3.34
N ALA A 135 18.87 19.69 -4.35
CA ALA A 135 19.46 19.85 -5.68
C ALA A 135 18.75 20.90 -6.57
N ARG A 136 17.65 21.53 -6.11
CA ARG A 136 16.95 22.57 -6.87
C ARG A 136 17.53 23.95 -6.58
N GLU A 137 17.71 24.73 -7.63
CA GLU A 137 18.22 26.12 -7.56
C GLU A 137 17.17 27.07 -6.95
N GLU A 138 15.89 26.95 -7.33
CA GLU A 138 14.78 27.69 -6.71
C GLU A 138 13.92 26.79 -5.81
N ARG A 139 13.77 27.18 -4.54
CA ARG A 139 13.12 26.39 -3.48
C ARG A 139 11.68 26.83 -3.19
N SER A 140 10.90 27.15 -4.22
CA SER A 140 9.48 27.47 -4.04
C SER A 140 8.67 26.19 -3.73
N HIS A 141 7.70 26.30 -2.81
CA HIS A 141 6.78 25.21 -2.43
C HIS A 141 7.43 23.90 -1.93
N LEU A 142 8.58 24.01 -1.26
CA LEU A 142 9.37 22.90 -0.71
C LEU A 142 8.51 21.89 0.07
N ILE A 143 7.77 22.38 1.07
CA ILE A 143 6.97 21.55 1.98
C ILE A 143 5.92 20.76 1.19
N ARG A 144 5.17 21.44 0.31
CA ARG A 144 4.11 20.82 -0.49
C ARG A 144 4.67 19.73 -1.41
N SER A 145 5.78 20.00 -2.11
CA SER A 145 6.38 19.03 -3.01
C SER A 145 6.98 17.82 -2.26
N LEU A 146 7.55 18.04 -1.08
CA LEU A 146 8.04 16.96 -0.22
C LEU A 146 6.89 16.09 0.29
N SER A 147 5.83 16.69 0.82
CA SER A 147 4.64 15.97 1.28
C SER A 147 4.06 15.09 0.18
N HIS A 148 3.89 15.61 -1.04
CA HIS A 148 3.36 14.80 -2.15
C HIS A 148 4.27 13.63 -2.54
N SER A 149 5.59 13.85 -2.58
CA SER A 149 6.58 12.81 -2.91
C SER A 149 6.63 11.72 -1.84
N VAL A 150 6.72 12.12 -0.56
CA VAL A 150 6.76 11.18 0.56
C VAL A 150 5.44 10.43 0.70
N THR A 151 4.28 11.09 0.62
CA THR A 151 2.98 10.41 0.73
C THR A 151 2.78 9.37 -0.37
N SER A 152 3.10 9.68 -1.63
CA SER A 152 3.00 8.71 -2.74
C SER A 152 3.99 7.56 -2.59
N GLY A 153 5.23 7.83 -2.21
CA GLY A 153 6.24 6.80 -1.96
C GLY A 153 5.88 5.90 -0.77
N THR A 154 5.40 6.46 0.35
CA THR A 154 4.96 5.71 1.52
C THR A 154 3.76 4.84 1.20
N ALA A 155 2.76 5.36 0.47
CA ALA A 155 1.64 4.56 0.00
C ALA A 155 2.12 3.41 -0.89
N ALA A 156 3.01 3.69 -1.86
CA ALA A 156 3.60 2.68 -2.72
C ALA A 156 4.36 1.59 -1.96
N ILE A 157 5.17 1.94 -0.97
CA ILE A 157 5.87 0.97 -0.10
C ILE A 157 4.85 0.14 0.70
N SER A 158 3.81 0.78 1.24
CA SER A 158 2.81 0.12 2.09
C SER A 158 2.05 -1.00 1.35
N VAL A 159 1.89 -0.89 0.02
CA VAL A 159 1.16 -1.88 -0.79
C VAL A 159 1.72 -3.30 -0.66
N GLY A 160 3.03 -3.45 -0.40
CA GLY A 160 3.68 -4.75 -0.22
C GLY A 160 3.13 -5.55 0.96
N GLY A 161 2.63 -4.88 2.01
CA GLY A 161 2.10 -5.54 3.19
C GLY A 161 0.81 -6.33 2.96
N TRP A 162 0.09 -6.08 1.86
CA TRP A 162 -1.05 -6.90 1.45
C TRP A 162 -0.69 -8.33 1.09
N ALA A 163 0.59 -8.62 0.80
CA ALA A 163 1.06 -9.97 0.52
C ALA A 163 0.84 -10.93 1.71
N PHE A 164 0.69 -10.39 2.93
CA PHE A 164 0.50 -11.17 4.15
C PHE A 164 -0.96 -11.41 4.53
N LEU A 165 -1.91 -10.87 3.75
CA LEU A 165 -3.34 -11.08 3.99
C LEU A 165 -3.75 -12.57 3.95
N PRO A 166 -3.27 -13.42 3.00
CA PRO A 166 -3.62 -14.83 2.99
C PRO A 166 -3.21 -15.54 4.29
N THR A 167 -2.02 -15.25 4.80
CA THR A 167 -1.51 -15.82 6.06
C THR A 167 -2.40 -15.42 7.24
N LEU A 168 -2.84 -14.16 7.30
CA LEU A 168 -3.77 -13.69 8.32
C LEU A 168 -5.12 -14.41 8.21
N LEU A 169 -5.68 -14.51 7.00
CA LEU A 169 -6.98 -15.13 6.76
C LEU A 169 -6.98 -16.64 7.05
N ALA A 170 -5.87 -17.32 6.80
CA ALA A 170 -5.72 -18.73 7.14
C ALA A 170 -5.74 -19.00 8.65
N ALA A 171 -5.37 -18.02 9.48
CA ALA A 171 -5.40 -18.13 10.95
C ALA A 171 -6.78 -17.84 11.56
N VAL A 172 -7.71 -17.27 10.78
CA VAL A 172 -9.05 -16.87 11.26
C VAL A 172 -9.90 -18.04 11.79
N PRO A 173 -9.94 -19.22 11.13
CA PRO A 173 -10.71 -20.35 11.65
C PRO A 173 -10.14 -20.94 12.96
N GLU A 174 -8.84 -20.76 13.18
CA GLU A 174 -8.09 -21.42 14.26
C GLU A 174 -7.92 -20.55 15.51
N SER A 175 -8.10 -19.22 15.41
CA SER A 175 -7.79 -18.31 16.52
C SER A 175 -8.74 -17.11 16.63
N THR A 176 -9.20 -16.86 17.86
CA THR A 176 -9.99 -15.66 18.20
C THR A 176 -9.19 -14.37 17.96
N GLU A 177 -7.88 -14.43 18.17
CA GLU A 177 -6.97 -13.29 17.96
C GLU A 177 -6.95 -12.86 16.49
N ALA A 178 -6.94 -13.81 15.54
CA ALA A 178 -7.01 -13.50 14.12
C ALA A 178 -8.37 -12.89 13.74
N VAL A 179 -9.47 -13.34 14.36
CA VAL A 179 -10.79 -12.71 14.21
C VAL A 179 -10.75 -11.26 14.69
N VAL A 180 -10.20 -11.01 15.88
CA VAL A 180 -10.07 -9.65 16.43
C VAL A 180 -9.21 -8.77 15.53
N ALA A 181 -8.07 -9.29 15.06
CA ALA A 181 -7.18 -8.57 14.15
C ALA A 181 -7.89 -8.19 12.84
N LEU A 182 -8.69 -9.10 12.26
CA LEU A 182 -9.49 -8.83 11.07
C LEU A 182 -10.55 -7.75 11.33
N VAL A 183 -11.23 -7.78 12.47
CA VAL A 183 -12.19 -6.74 12.86
C VAL A 183 -11.49 -5.37 12.97
N VAL A 184 -10.32 -5.31 13.59
CA VAL A 184 -9.52 -4.07 13.69
C VAL A 184 -9.13 -3.54 12.31
N ILE A 185 -8.71 -4.43 11.38
CA ILE A 185 -8.41 -4.06 9.99
C ILE A 185 -9.63 -3.44 9.31
N VAL A 186 -10.82 -4.04 9.46
CA VAL A 186 -12.06 -3.53 8.86
C VAL A 186 -12.42 -2.16 9.43
N VAL A 187 -12.37 -2.00 10.76
CA VAL A 187 -12.66 -0.72 11.43
C VAL A 187 -11.69 0.36 10.96
N PHE A 188 -10.39 0.04 10.86
CA PHE A 188 -9.38 1.00 10.40
C PHE A 188 -9.55 1.34 8.91
N ALA A 189 -9.93 0.37 8.07
CA ALA A 189 -10.25 0.60 6.66
C ALA A 189 -11.45 1.56 6.49
N LEU A 190 -12.47 1.43 7.33
CA LEU A 190 -13.62 2.34 7.35
C LEU A 190 -13.23 3.75 7.83
N ALA A 191 -12.37 3.86 8.85
CA ALA A 191 -11.85 5.13 9.31
C ALA A 191 -11.03 5.85 8.21
N LEU A 192 -10.19 5.11 7.48
CA LEU A 192 -9.45 5.65 6.35
C LEU A 192 -10.35 5.96 5.14
N ALA A 193 -11.42 5.20 4.92
CA ALA A 193 -12.44 5.55 3.93
C ALA A 193 -13.09 6.89 4.26
N PHE A 194 -13.44 7.12 5.53
CA PHE A 194 -13.94 8.41 5.99
C PHE A 194 -12.91 9.52 5.80
N ALA A 195 -11.65 9.31 6.21
CA ALA A 195 -10.57 10.27 6.01
C ALA A 195 -10.35 10.61 4.52
N SER A 196 -10.47 9.63 3.62
CA SER A 196 -10.31 9.85 2.18
C SER A 196 -11.34 10.81 1.59
N VAL A 197 -12.54 10.91 2.20
CA VAL A 197 -13.55 11.91 1.81
C VAL A 197 -13.08 13.33 2.10
N TYR A 198 -12.36 13.53 3.21
CA TYR A 198 -11.73 14.81 3.52
C TYR A 198 -10.56 15.09 2.59
N TRP A 199 -9.70 14.10 2.34
CA TRP A 199 -8.58 14.24 1.40
C TRP A 199 -9.07 14.62 0.00
N LEU A 200 -10.17 14.02 -0.48
CA LEU A 200 -10.74 14.37 -1.77
C LEU A 200 -11.26 15.81 -1.84
N ARG A 201 -11.70 16.39 -0.72
CA ARG A 201 -12.16 17.79 -0.68
C ARG A 201 -11.00 18.78 -0.77
N GLU A 202 -9.85 18.42 -0.22
CA GLU A 202 -8.67 19.29 -0.12
C GLU A 202 -7.63 19.00 -1.22
N VAL A 203 -7.81 17.93 -2.01
CA VAL A 203 -6.84 17.55 -3.03
C VAL A 203 -6.75 18.63 -4.11
N ASP A 204 -5.52 19.06 -4.39
CA ASP A 204 -5.16 19.94 -5.51
C ASP A 204 -4.36 19.14 -6.56
N PRO A 205 -5.03 18.30 -7.36
CA PRO A 205 -4.35 17.44 -8.32
C PRO A 205 -3.79 18.25 -9.50
N ASP A 206 -2.83 17.64 -10.20
CA ASP A 206 -2.34 18.17 -11.47
C ASP A 206 -3.50 18.32 -12.47
N PRO A 207 -3.69 19.47 -13.14
CA PRO A 207 -4.71 19.65 -14.17
C PRO A 207 -4.67 18.61 -15.29
N ALA A 208 -3.51 18.00 -15.56
CA ALA A 208 -3.35 16.94 -16.56
C ALA A 208 -3.78 15.55 -16.04
N ALA A 209 -4.06 15.38 -14.75
CA ALA A 209 -4.48 14.11 -14.17
C ALA A 209 -5.91 13.75 -14.62
N ARG A 210 -6.06 12.59 -15.29
CA ARG A 210 -7.36 12.16 -15.83
C ARG A 210 -8.39 11.88 -14.73
N HIS A 211 -8.04 11.06 -13.74
CA HIS A 211 -8.95 10.59 -12.70
C HIS A 211 -8.32 10.62 -11.30
N PRO A 212 -7.89 11.79 -10.80
CA PRO A 212 -7.16 11.91 -9.52
C PRO A 212 -7.98 11.42 -8.31
N TRP A 213 -9.31 11.49 -8.37
CA TRP A 213 -10.18 10.96 -7.33
C TRP A 213 -10.03 9.45 -7.13
N VAL A 214 -9.71 8.68 -8.17
CA VAL A 214 -9.40 7.23 -8.03
C VAL A 214 -8.10 7.07 -7.25
N GLY A 215 -7.06 7.84 -7.59
CA GLY A 215 -5.79 7.82 -6.88
C GLY A 215 -5.95 8.16 -5.39
N VAL A 216 -6.76 9.17 -5.07
CA VAL A 216 -7.07 9.53 -3.67
C VAL A 216 -7.73 8.36 -2.94
N GLY A 217 -8.65 7.65 -3.61
CA GLY A 217 -9.28 6.43 -3.06
C GLY A 217 -8.31 5.25 -2.94
N MET A 218 -7.23 5.19 -3.73
CA MET A 218 -6.22 4.14 -3.64
C MET A 218 -5.22 4.37 -2.49
N LEU A 219 -4.93 5.63 -2.11
CA LEU A 219 -4.06 5.95 -0.97
C LEU A 219 -4.41 5.17 0.31
N PRO A 220 -5.66 5.21 0.82
CA PRO A 220 -6.00 4.48 2.03
C PRO A 220 -5.86 2.96 1.85
N VAL A 221 -6.23 2.43 0.68
CA VAL A 221 -6.08 0.99 0.37
C VAL A 221 -4.62 0.58 0.44
N MET A 222 -3.72 1.35 -0.18
CA MET A 222 -2.30 1.02 -0.18
C MET A 222 -1.70 1.14 1.23
N LEU A 223 -2.05 2.18 1.99
CA LEU A 223 -1.60 2.37 3.37
C LEU A 223 -2.05 1.25 4.32
N MET A 224 -3.25 0.69 4.11
CA MET A 224 -3.74 -0.45 4.88
C MET A 224 -2.84 -1.69 4.79
N GLY A 225 -1.99 -1.81 3.77
CA GLY A 225 -1.04 -2.91 3.68
C GLY A 225 -0.11 -2.98 4.90
N VAL A 226 0.27 -1.84 5.50
CA VAL A 226 1.04 -1.80 6.76
C VAL A 226 0.22 -2.40 7.91
N THR A 227 -1.06 -2.06 8.02
CA THR A 227 -1.94 -2.60 9.07
C THR A 227 -2.10 -4.11 8.94
N VAL A 228 -2.25 -4.62 7.71
CA VAL A 228 -2.31 -6.07 7.44
C VAL A 228 -1.01 -6.75 7.89
N ALA A 229 0.15 -6.22 7.47
CA ALA A 229 1.44 -6.77 7.85
C ALA A 229 1.66 -6.75 9.36
N LEU A 230 1.33 -5.65 10.04
CA LEU A 230 1.43 -5.54 11.49
C LEU A 230 0.51 -6.52 12.21
N ALA A 231 -0.73 -6.68 11.75
CA ALA A 231 -1.66 -7.66 12.29
C ALA A 231 -1.11 -9.08 12.14
N THR A 232 -0.59 -9.44 10.96
CA THR A 232 0.06 -10.74 10.75
C THR A 232 1.26 -10.92 11.66
N LEU A 233 2.11 -9.90 11.81
CA LEU A 233 3.25 -9.94 12.72
C LEU A 233 2.81 -10.21 14.16
N VAL A 234 1.84 -9.47 14.67
CA VAL A 234 1.34 -9.67 16.04
C VAL A 234 0.82 -11.10 16.21
N LEU A 235 0.02 -11.61 15.27
CA LEU A 235 -0.50 -12.98 15.33
C LEU A 235 0.61 -14.05 15.36
N THR A 236 1.71 -13.85 14.62
CA THR A 236 2.83 -14.81 14.64
C THR A 236 3.66 -14.79 15.92
N ARG A 237 3.32 -13.91 16.88
CA ARG A 237 4.08 -13.68 18.12
C ARG A 237 3.28 -14.01 19.38
N LEU A 238 1.98 -14.24 19.25
CA LEU A 238 1.08 -14.69 20.32
C LEU A 238 1.19 -16.21 20.48
#